data_AF-A0A4U9XL83-F1
#
_entry.id   AF-A0A4U9XL83-F1
#
_cell.length_a   1.000
_cell.length_b   1.000
_cell.length_c   1.000
_cell.angle_alpha   90.00
_cell.angle_beta   90.00
_cell.angle_gamma   90.00
#
_symmetry.space_group_name_H-M   'P 1'
#
loop_
_entity.id
_entity.type
_entity.pdbx_description
1 polymer ?
#
loop_
_entity_poly.entity_id
_entity_poly.type
_entity_poly.pdbx_seq_one_letter_code
_entity_poly.pdbx_strand_id
1 'polypeptide(L)'
;MVDDIVPKLLDDLKKEFSSKYKINKKIPKLLETKNHANAYLYAQEVGNILAEVFDSKLSASILPEGRMFFNIAERILNETLGNNHKLVTDYAVELQTALNKEAGIGLKPKANKINQDKVDGIVNRLSSEDNFDEVKWILKDPVVNFSQSVVDDFIMTNVDFHAKAGLKPKLTRYVIGKCCEWCENLAGTYDYPVDKIIYARHENCDCVVEYHPKDGRGIQNAYTKRWR
;
A
#
# COMPACT_ATOMS: atom_id res chain seq x y z
N MET A 1 3.94 -18.66 34.48
CA MET A 1 4.34 -18.30 33.11
C MET A 1 3.11 -17.71 32.46
N VAL A 2 3.19 -16.48 31.97
CA VAL A 2 2.14 -15.92 31.12
C VAL A 2 2.29 -16.61 29.78
N ASP A 3 1.26 -17.34 29.34
CA ASP A 3 1.28 -17.99 28.03
C ASP A 3 1.44 -16.94 26.93
N ASP A 4 2.35 -17.16 25.98
CA ASP A 4 2.49 -16.29 24.82
C ASP A 4 1.22 -16.39 23.96
N ILE A 5 0.38 -15.37 24.03
CA ILE A 5 -0.91 -15.33 23.32
C ILE A 5 -0.75 -15.10 21.81
N VAL A 6 0.40 -14.58 21.37
CA VAL A 6 0.59 -14.07 20.01
C VAL A 6 0.48 -15.14 18.92
N PRO A 7 1.05 -16.35 19.05
CA PRO A 7 0.95 -17.36 18.00
C PRO A 7 -0.49 -17.76 17.69
N LYS A 8 -1.30 -17.97 18.73
CA LYS A 8 -2.72 -18.32 18.59
C LYS A 8 -3.50 -17.16 17.98
N LEU A 9 -3.27 -15.94 18.49
CA LEU A 9 -3.93 -14.74 17.99
C LEU A 9 -3.61 -14.48 16.51
N LEU A 10 -2.35 -14.64 16.10
CA LEU A 10 -1.92 -14.52 14.71
C LEU A 10 -2.61 -15.55 13.80
N ASP A 11 -2.73 -16.81 14.25
CA ASP A 11 -3.44 -17.84 13.48
C ASP A 11 -4.92 -17.50 13.29
N ASP A 12 -5.58 -17.02 14.36
CA ASP A 12 -6.97 -16.57 14.30
C ASP A 12 -7.16 -15.37 13.36
N LEU A 13 -6.27 -14.37 13.43
CA LEU A 13 -6.27 -13.21 12.53
C LEU A 13 -6.08 -13.64 11.07
N LYS A 14 -5.11 -14.52 10.79
CA LYS A 14 -4.82 -15.01 9.43
C LYS A 14 -5.98 -15.80 8.85
N LYS A 15 -6.63 -16.65 9.66
CA LYS A 15 -7.82 -17.42 9.25
C LYS A 15 -9.00 -16.52 8.95
N GLU A 16 -9.29 -15.56 9.83
CA GLU A 16 -10.41 -14.62 9.65
C GLU A 16 -10.18 -13.74 8.40
N PHE A 17 -8.97 -13.19 8.24
CA PHE A 17 -8.59 -12.42 7.05
C PHE A 17 -8.77 -13.25 5.78
N SER A 18 -8.25 -14.47 5.76
CA SER A 18 -8.36 -15.37 4.60
C SER A 18 -9.82 -15.70 4.28
N SER A 19 -10.65 -15.91 5.30
CA SER A 19 -12.09 -16.16 5.14
C SER A 19 -12.78 -14.96 4.50
N LYS A 20 -12.64 -13.77 5.10
CA LYS A 20 -13.22 -12.52 4.61
C LYS A 20 -12.73 -12.16 3.21
N TYR A 21 -11.45 -12.33 2.93
CA TYR A 21 -10.87 -12.10 1.61
C TYR A 21 -11.50 -13.00 0.53
N LYS A 22 -11.68 -14.30 0.82
CA LYS A 22 -12.27 -15.25 -0.13
C LYS A 22 -13.73 -14.97 -0.47
N ILE A 23 -14.52 -14.55 0.52
CA ILE A 23 -15.96 -14.25 0.32
C ILE A 23 -16.20 -12.84 -0.21
N ASN A 24 -15.16 -11.99 -0.28
CA ASN A 24 -15.30 -10.62 -0.71
C ASN A 24 -15.63 -10.53 -2.22
N LYS A 25 -16.81 -9.98 -2.53
CA LYS A 25 -17.31 -9.88 -3.91
C LYS A 25 -16.65 -8.78 -4.74
N LYS A 26 -15.96 -7.82 -4.12
CA LYS A 26 -15.28 -6.73 -4.82
C LYS A 26 -13.89 -7.16 -5.31
N ILE A 27 -13.19 -7.96 -4.51
CA ILE A 27 -11.82 -8.41 -4.83
C ILE A 27 -11.73 -9.00 -6.25
N PRO A 28 -12.53 -10.02 -6.67
CA PRO A 28 -12.45 -10.56 -8.03
C PRO A 28 -12.63 -9.50 -9.12
N LYS A 29 -13.58 -8.57 -8.95
CA LYS A 29 -13.86 -7.50 -9.92
C LYS A 29 -12.68 -6.54 -10.08
N LEU A 30 -11.99 -6.22 -8.99
CA LEU A 30 -10.80 -5.36 -9.00
C LEU A 30 -9.59 -6.07 -9.64
N LEU A 31 -9.56 -7.40 -9.59
CA LEU A 31 -8.53 -8.23 -10.23
C LEU A 31 -8.76 -8.44 -11.73
N GLU A 32 -10.00 -8.34 -12.23
CA GLU A 32 -10.35 -8.51 -13.65
C GLU A 32 -9.71 -7.45 -14.55
N THR A 33 -9.80 -6.18 -14.16
CA THR A 33 -9.22 -5.06 -14.92
C THR A 33 -8.01 -4.53 -14.18
N LYS A 34 -6.83 -4.67 -14.80
CA LYS A 34 -5.57 -4.18 -14.23
C LYS A 34 -5.33 -2.74 -14.66
N ASN A 35 -5.54 -1.80 -13.74
CA ASN A 35 -5.20 -0.39 -13.90
C ASN A 35 -4.87 0.22 -12.53
N HIS A 36 -4.32 1.44 -12.51
CA HIS A 36 -3.91 2.10 -11.27
C HIS A 36 -5.08 2.34 -10.32
N ALA A 37 -6.24 2.79 -10.81
CA ALA A 37 -7.42 2.99 -9.96
C ALA A 37 -7.83 1.70 -9.24
N ASN A 38 -7.86 0.57 -9.94
CA ASN A 38 -8.14 -0.73 -9.35
C ASN A 38 -7.03 -1.20 -8.41
N ALA A 39 -5.77 -0.84 -8.64
CA ALA A 39 -4.68 -1.09 -7.70
C ALA A 39 -4.95 -0.40 -6.34
N TYR A 40 -5.34 0.88 -6.36
CA TYR A 40 -5.68 1.63 -5.13
C TYR A 40 -6.94 1.10 -4.46
N LEU A 41 -7.99 0.79 -5.24
CA LEU A 41 -9.23 0.23 -4.71
C LEU A 41 -9.02 -1.18 -4.13
N TYR A 42 -8.16 -1.99 -4.77
CA TYR A 42 -7.76 -3.30 -4.26
C TYR A 42 -7.00 -3.17 -2.95
N ALA A 43 -6.02 -2.26 -2.90
CA ALA A 43 -5.26 -1.99 -1.68
C ALA A 43 -6.14 -1.47 -0.54
N GLN A 44 -7.10 -0.61 -0.85
CA GLN A 44 -8.10 -0.11 0.09
C GLN A 44 -8.98 -1.26 0.62
N GLU A 45 -9.49 -2.13 -0.24
CA GLU A 45 -10.33 -3.26 0.17
C GLU A 45 -9.54 -4.29 1.01
N VAL A 46 -8.29 -4.58 0.66
CA VAL A 46 -7.38 -5.42 1.45
C VAL A 46 -7.13 -4.80 2.83
N GLY A 47 -6.91 -3.48 2.90
CA GLY A 47 -6.80 -2.73 4.15
C GLY A 47 -8.07 -2.78 4.99
N ASN A 48 -9.24 -2.57 4.37
CA ASN A 48 -10.54 -2.62 5.04
C ASN A 48 -10.81 -4.00 5.65
N ILE A 49 -10.55 -5.08 4.90
CA ILE A 49 -10.70 -6.44 5.42
C ILE A 49 -9.81 -6.64 6.66
N LEU A 50 -8.56 -6.19 6.62
CA LEU A 50 -7.67 -6.31 7.77
C LEU A 50 -8.13 -5.48 8.97
N ALA A 51 -8.59 -4.25 8.74
CA ALA A 51 -9.14 -3.39 9.77
C ALA A 51 -10.38 -4.01 10.45
N GLU A 52 -11.28 -4.62 9.68
CA GLU A 52 -12.43 -5.36 10.23
C GLU A 52 -12.00 -6.60 11.04
N VAL A 53 -10.97 -7.31 10.60
CA VAL A 53 -10.41 -8.45 11.33
C VAL A 53 -9.84 -7.98 12.66
N PHE A 54 -9.10 -6.87 12.68
CA PHE A 54 -8.59 -6.29 13.92
C PHE A 54 -9.72 -5.86 14.85
N ASP A 55 -10.70 -5.11 14.37
CA ASP A 55 -11.83 -4.62 15.18
C ASP A 55 -12.65 -5.78 15.79
N SER A 56 -12.76 -6.91 15.08
CA SER A 56 -13.51 -8.08 15.55
C SER A 56 -12.74 -9.04 16.45
N LYS A 57 -11.40 -9.08 16.37
CA LYS A 57 -10.58 -10.05 17.10
C LYS A 57 -9.72 -9.42 18.20
N LEU A 58 -9.47 -8.12 18.16
CA LEU A 58 -8.62 -7.42 19.12
C LEU A 58 -9.46 -6.54 20.04
N SER A 59 -9.28 -6.74 21.35
CA SER A 59 -9.88 -5.95 22.42
C SER A 59 -8.98 -5.97 23.64
N ALA A 60 -9.17 -5.03 24.58
CA ALA A 60 -8.43 -5.04 25.83
C ALA A 60 -8.62 -6.38 26.58
N SER A 61 -9.81 -6.97 26.53
CA SER A 61 -10.13 -8.22 27.26
C SER A 61 -9.31 -9.44 26.86
N ILE A 62 -8.75 -9.47 25.65
CA ILE A 62 -7.93 -10.60 25.17
C ILE A 62 -6.42 -10.35 25.35
N LEU A 63 -6.05 -9.13 25.74
CA LEU A 63 -4.66 -8.71 25.89
C LEU A 63 -4.22 -8.82 27.35
N PRO A 64 -2.93 -9.07 27.62
CA PRO A 64 -2.42 -9.12 28.98
C PRO A 64 -2.59 -7.74 29.62
N GLU A 65 -3.20 -7.69 30.81
CA GLU A 65 -3.46 -6.45 31.55
C GLU A 65 -4.30 -5.41 30.78
N GLY A 66 -5.03 -5.82 29.73
CA GLY A 66 -5.75 -4.87 28.88
C GLY A 66 -4.87 -4.10 27.88
N ARG A 67 -3.57 -4.36 27.87
CA ARG A 67 -2.56 -3.54 27.20
C ARG A 67 -1.96 -4.22 25.98
N MET A 68 -1.79 -3.46 24.91
CA MET A 68 -1.05 -3.89 23.73
C MET A 68 0.45 -3.62 23.91
N PHE A 69 1.19 -4.55 24.52
CA PHE A 69 2.64 -4.41 24.68
C PHE A 69 3.38 -4.34 23.33
N PHE A 70 4.52 -3.64 23.30
CA PHE A 70 5.32 -3.41 22.08
C PHE A 70 5.62 -4.70 21.33
N ASN A 71 6.10 -5.74 22.02
CA ASN A 71 6.44 -7.03 21.43
C ASN A 71 5.20 -7.76 20.85
N ILE A 72 4.01 -7.55 21.40
CA ILE A 72 2.75 -8.11 20.88
C ILE A 72 2.36 -7.35 19.61
N ALA A 73 2.33 -6.00 19.67
CA ALA A 73 2.01 -5.16 18.52
C ALA A 73 2.97 -5.39 17.35
N GLU A 74 4.27 -5.40 17.60
CA GLU A 74 5.32 -5.60 16.61
C GLU A 74 5.13 -6.93 15.87
N ARG A 75 4.95 -8.04 16.59
CA ARG A 75 4.75 -9.37 15.98
C ARG A 75 3.46 -9.44 15.19
N ILE A 76 2.36 -8.88 15.71
CA ILE A 76 1.07 -8.89 15.02
C ILE A 76 1.14 -8.06 13.73
N LEU A 77 1.65 -6.84 13.81
CA LEU A 77 1.64 -5.91 12.69
C LEU A 77 2.64 -6.26 11.60
N ASN A 78 3.85 -6.71 11.94
CA ASN A 78 4.81 -7.13 10.92
C ASN A 78 4.27 -8.29 10.07
N GLU A 79 3.61 -9.26 10.69
CA GLU A 79 3.01 -10.40 9.98
C GLU A 79 1.81 -9.99 9.13
N THR A 80 0.89 -9.20 9.70
CA THR A 80 -0.38 -8.85 9.05
C THR A 80 -0.22 -7.76 7.99
N LEU A 81 0.44 -6.65 8.30
CA LEU A 81 0.76 -5.60 7.33
C LEU A 81 1.76 -6.11 6.28
N GLY A 82 2.65 -7.03 6.66
CA GLY A 82 3.52 -7.76 5.72
C GLY A 82 2.72 -8.55 4.67
N ASN A 83 1.64 -9.22 5.08
CA ASN A 83 0.74 -9.90 4.15
C ASN A 83 0.01 -8.91 3.22
N ASN A 84 -0.52 -7.80 3.75
CA ASN A 84 -1.13 -6.75 2.91
C ASN A 84 -0.15 -6.18 1.90
N HIS A 85 1.07 -5.83 2.35
CA HIS A 85 2.15 -5.38 1.48
C HIS A 85 2.41 -6.37 0.36
N LYS A 86 2.53 -7.67 0.67
CA LYS A 86 2.75 -8.71 -0.32
C LYS A 86 1.62 -8.76 -1.36
N LEU A 87 0.36 -8.83 -0.92
CA LEU A 87 -0.80 -8.91 -1.81
C LEU A 87 -0.88 -7.70 -2.76
N VAL A 88 -0.71 -6.49 -2.23
CA VAL A 88 -0.77 -5.26 -3.01
C VAL A 88 0.41 -5.15 -3.98
N THR A 89 1.61 -5.52 -3.52
CA THR A 89 2.80 -5.53 -4.37
C THR A 89 2.68 -6.54 -5.51
N ASP A 90 2.15 -7.74 -5.25
CA ASP A 90 1.94 -8.77 -6.29
C ASP A 90 1.01 -8.24 -7.39
N TYR A 91 -0.11 -7.59 -7.02
CA TYR A 91 -0.99 -6.92 -7.98
C TYR A 91 -0.24 -5.86 -8.79
N ALA A 92 0.52 -4.99 -8.12
CA ALA A 92 1.24 -3.88 -8.75
C ALA A 92 2.34 -4.38 -9.71
N VAL A 93 3.03 -5.46 -9.36
CA VAL A 93 4.01 -6.14 -10.24
C VAL A 93 3.33 -6.64 -11.50
N GLU A 94 2.18 -7.30 -11.38
CA GLU A 94 1.44 -7.81 -12.54
C GLU A 94 0.96 -6.67 -13.45
N LEU A 95 0.41 -5.60 -12.87
CA LEU A 95 0.01 -4.39 -13.60
C LEU A 95 1.19 -3.76 -14.34
N GLN A 96 2.28 -3.46 -13.63
CA GLN A 96 3.45 -2.81 -14.24
C GLN A 96 4.12 -3.70 -15.29
N THR A 97 4.10 -5.03 -15.11
CA THR A 97 4.58 -5.97 -16.14
C THR A 97 3.76 -5.85 -17.42
N ALA A 98 2.44 -5.77 -17.30
CA ALA A 98 1.55 -5.58 -18.45
C ALA A 98 1.82 -4.23 -19.13
N LEU A 99 1.91 -3.14 -18.37
CA LEU A 99 2.19 -1.80 -18.88
C LEU A 99 3.57 -1.70 -19.54
N ASN A 100 4.60 -2.34 -18.98
CA ASN A 100 5.93 -2.40 -19.57
C ASN A 100 5.90 -3.13 -20.92
N LYS A 101 5.24 -4.30 -20.97
CA LYS A 101 5.07 -5.07 -22.21
C LYS A 101 4.33 -4.27 -23.27
N GLU A 102 3.24 -3.60 -22.89
CA GLU A 102 2.47 -2.75 -23.78
C GLU A 102 3.30 -1.57 -24.30
N ALA A 103 4.17 -1.02 -23.46
CA ALA A 103 5.14 0.01 -23.81
C ALA A 103 6.37 -0.52 -24.57
N GLY A 104 6.43 -1.81 -24.91
CA GLY A 104 7.58 -2.45 -25.57
C GLY A 104 8.88 -2.41 -24.75
N ILE A 105 8.77 -2.35 -23.43
CA ILE A 105 9.88 -2.34 -22.48
C ILE A 105 10.08 -3.76 -21.95
N GLY A 106 11.28 -4.31 -22.13
CA GLY A 106 11.66 -5.63 -21.61
C GLY A 106 12.11 -5.65 -20.15
N LEU A 107 12.12 -4.49 -19.46
CA LEU A 107 12.49 -4.40 -18.05
C LEU A 107 11.39 -4.99 -17.17
N LYS A 108 11.78 -5.88 -16.26
CA LYS A 108 10.87 -6.38 -15.22
C LYS A 108 10.67 -5.32 -14.14
N PRO A 109 9.44 -5.15 -13.61
CA PRO A 109 9.22 -4.24 -12.50
C PRO A 109 10.06 -4.63 -11.28
N LYS A 110 10.44 -3.63 -10.47
CA LYS A 110 11.05 -3.83 -9.17
C LYS A 110 9.97 -3.80 -8.09
N ALA A 111 9.89 -4.86 -7.30
CA ALA A 111 9.09 -4.85 -6.08
C ALA A 111 9.68 -3.82 -5.09
N ASN A 112 8.82 -3.10 -4.37
CA ASN A 112 9.23 -2.24 -3.27
C ASN A 112 9.43 -3.07 -1.99
N LYS A 113 10.23 -2.54 -1.08
CA LYS A 113 10.32 -3.05 0.28
C LYS A 113 9.17 -2.48 1.10
N ILE A 114 8.74 -3.24 2.10
CA ILE A 114 7.81 -2.73 3.10
C ILE A 114 8.41 -1.50 3.78
N ASN A 115 7.59 -0.47 3.98
CA ASN A 115 8.00 0.73 4.67
C ASN A 115 7.94 0.47 6.19
N GLN A 116 9.09 0.10 6.76
CA GLN A 116 9.18 -0.27 8.17
C GLN A 116 8.87 0.91 9.09
N ASP A 117 9.26 2.13 8.73
CA ASP A 117 8.97 3.33 9.54
C ASP A 117 7.46 3.53 9.74
N LYS A 118 6.64 3.23 8.72
CA LYS A 118 5.17 3.26 8.85
C LYS A 118 4.67 2.17 9.78
N VAL A 119 5.21 0.95 9.69
CA VAL A 119 4.82 -0.18 10.57
C VAL A 119 5.17 0.16 12.02
N ASP A 120 6.41 0.59 12.25
CA ASP A 120 6.92 0.93 13.58
C ASP A 120 6.16 2.12 14.17
N GLY A 121 5.75 3.09 13.36
CA GLY A 121 4.88 4.19 13.80
C GLY A 121 3.54 3.70 14.36
N ILE A 122 2.90 2.74 13.69
CA ILE A 122 1.65 2.12 14.15
C ILE A 122 1.90 1.30 15.43
N VAL A 123 2.97 0.50 15.47
CA VAL A 123 3.37 -0.29 16.65
C VAL A 123 3.57 0.61 17.87
N ASN A 124 4.38 1.65 17.74
CA ASN A 124 4.71 2.57 18.83
C ASN A 124 3.45 3.24 19.40
N ARG A 125 2.55 3.69 18.54
CA ARG A 125 1.33 4.34 18.99
C ARG A 125 0.37 3.35 19.66
N LEU A 126 0.23 2.12 19.16
CA LEU A 126 -0.63 1.12 19.82
C LEU A 126 -0.14 0.72 21.22
N SER A 127 1.16 0.79 21.45
CA SER A 127 1.78 0.41 22.72
C SER A 127 1.93 1.55 23.73
N SER A 128 1.43 2.74 23.38
CA SER A 128 1.60 3.95 24.18
C SER A 128 0.62 4.09 25.35
N GLU A 129 -0.56 3.49 25.27
CA GLU A 129 -1.56 3.55 26.35
C GLU A 129 -1.63 2.26 27.16
N ASP A 130 -2.11 2.35 28.39
CA ASP A 130 -2.36 1.20 29.26
C ASP A 130 -3.63 0.44 28.86
N ASN A 131 -4.62 1.13 28.29
CA ASN A 131 -5.85 0.53 27.78
C ASN A 131 -5.87 0.50 26.25
N PHE A 132 -5.84 -0.69 25.67
CA PHE A 132 -5.86 -0.86 24.22
C PHE A 132 -7.10 -0.26 23.55
N ASP A 133 -8.26 -0.27 24.22
CA ASP A 133 -9.49 0.24 23.63
C ASP A 133 -9.45 1.76 23.36
N GLU A 134 -8.53 2.50 23.98
CA GLU A 134 -8.30 3.93 23.75
C GLU A 134 -7.51 4.22 22.47
N VAL A 135 -6.74 3.23 21.98
CA VAL A 135 -5.86 3.34 20.79
C VAL A 135 -6.25 2.45 19.64
N LYS A 136 -7.18 1.51 19.82
CA LYS A 136 -7.58 0.57 18.76
C LYS A 136 -8.07 1.23 17.48
N TRP A 137 -8.51 2.50 17.52
CA TRP A 137 -8.92 3.26 16.34
C TRP A 137 -7.81 3.37 15.28
N ILE A 138 -6.54 3.25 15.68
CA ILE A 138 -5.38 3.24 14.78
C ILE A 138 -5.36 2.02 13.86
N LEU A 139 -6.03 0.93 14.25
CA LEU A 139 -6.15 -0.27 13.42
C LEU A 139 -7.21 -0.15 12.33
N LYS A 140 -7.78 1.05 12.14
CA LYS A 140 -8.80 1.36 11.12
C LYS A 140 -8.18 2.09 9.92
N ASP A 141 -8.49 3.38 9.77
CA ASP A 141 -8.06 4.19 8.63
C ASP A 141 -6.53 4.18 8.39
N PRO A 142 -5.65 4.17 9.42
CA PRO A 142 -4.22 4.08 9.19
C PRO A 142 -3.77 2.76 8.51
N VAL A 143 -4.44 1.64 8.79
CA VAL A 143 -4.15 0.33 8.15
C VAL A 143 -4.56 0.33 6.67
N VAL A 144 -5.68 1.01 6.37
CA VAL A 144 -6.15 1.21 4.99
C VAL A 144 -5.18 2.11 4.23
N ASN A 145 -4.79 3.23 4.84
CA ASN A 145 -3.83 4.18 4.27
C ASN A 145 -2.46 3.53 4.04
N PHE A 146 -1.98 2.73 4.99
CA PHE A 146 -0.77 1.92 4.82
C PHE A 146 -0.86 1.07 3.57
N SER A 147 -1.95 0.32 3.41
CA SER A 147 -2.14 -0.59 2.27
C SER A 147 -2.15 0.15 0.94
N GLN A 148 -2.83 1.29 0.84
CA GLN A 148 -2.81 2.13 -0.37
C GLN A 148 -1.41 2.71 -0.65
N SER A 149 -0.70 3.12 0.40
CA SER A 149 0.64 3.69 0.26
C SER A 149 1.69 2.70 -0.27
N VAL A 150 1.41 1.39 -0.21
CA VAL A 150 2.23 0.37 -0.87
C VAL A 150 2.23 0.57 -2.40
N VAL A 151 1.10 0.98 -2.98
CA VAL A 151 0.98 1.31 -4.41
C VAL A 151 1.83 2.54 -4.73
N ASP A 152 1.74 3.59 -3.92
CA ASP A 152 2.54 4.80 -4.06
C ASP A 152 4.05 4.49 -4.01
N ASP A 153 4.50 3.72 -3.01
CA ASP A 153 5.89 3.31 -2.82
C ASP A 153 6.40 2.42 -3.98
N PHE A 154 5.53 1.56 -4.53
CA PHE A 154 5.81 0.75 -5.70
C PHE A 154 6.00 1.60 -6.97
N ILE A 155 5.11 2.57 -7.21
CA ILE A 155 5.21 3.48 -8.37
C ILE A 155 6.49 4.30 -8.27
N MET A 156 6.78 4.88 -7.10
CA MET A 156 8.02 5.64 -6.86
C MET A 156 9.26 4.80 -7.20
N THR A 157 9.28 3.53 -6.78
CA THR A 157 10.38 2.60 -7.06
C THR A 157 10.56 2.34 -8.56
N ASN A 158 9.47 2.13 -9.29
CA ASN A 158 9.54 1.77 -10.71
C ASN A 158 9.77 2.98 -11.62
N VAL A 159 9.26 4.15 -11.26
CA VAL A 159 9.54 5.41 -11.94
C VAL A 159 11.03 5.75 -11.83
N ASP A 160 11.60 5.70 -10.62
CA ASP A 160 13.04 5.90 -10.41
C ASP A 160 13.87 4.86 -11.18
N PHE A 161 13.45 3.60 -11.15
CA PHE A 161 14.13 2.53 -11.88
C PHE A 161 14.14 2.77 -13.39
N HIS A 162 12.99 3.13 -13.99
CA HIS A 162 12.90 3.41 -15.41
C HIS A 162 13.63 4.70 -15.81
N ALA A 163 13.58 5.75 -14.97
CA ALA A 163 14.36 6.97 -15.19
C ALA A 163 15.86 6.68 -15.23
N LYS A 164 16.37 5.85 -14.30
CA LYS A 164 17.76 5.39 -14.28
C LYS A 164 18.12 4.52 -15.50
N ALA A 165 17.14 3.86 -16.10
CA ALA A 165 17.30 3.13 -17.36
C ALA A 165 17.25 4.03 -18.61
N GLY A 166 17.12 5.35 -18.44
CA GLY A 166 17.15 6.33 -19.52
C GLY A 166 15.77 6.68 -20.11
N LEU A 167 14.68 6.29 -19.46
CA LEU A 167 13.33 6.74 -19.84
C LEU A 167 13.07 8.14 -19.26
N LYS A 168 12.01 8.80 -19.73
CA LYS A 168 11.52 10.08 -19.18
C LYS A 168 10.12 9.93 -18.58
N PRO A 169 9.95 9.24 -17.44
CA PRO A 169 8.64 8.98 -16.87
C PRO A 169 7.79 10.24 -16.70
N LYS A 170 6.48 10.09 -16.87
CA LYS A 170 5.48 11.07 -16.46
C LYS A 170 4.53 10.43 -15.46
N LEU A 171 4.11 11.21 -14.48
CA LEU A 171 3.17 10.82 -13.46
C LEU A 171 1.89 11.61 -13.64
N THR A 172 0.75 10.93 -13.59
CA THR A 172 -0.55 11.61 -13.57
C THR A 172 -1.23 11.31 -12.25
N ARG A 173 -1.56 12.35 -11.50
CA ARG A 173 -2.34 12.26 -10.27
C ARG A 173 -3.75 12.76 -10.52
N TYR A 174 -4.75 12.02 -10.07
CA TYR A 174 -6.15 12.39 -10.20
C TYR A 174 -7.00 11.84 -9.06
N VAL A 175 -8.18 12.41 -8.87
CA VAL A 175 -9.14 12.01 -7.83
C VAL A 175 -10.20 11.08 -8.45
N ILE A 176 -10.56 10.01 -7.74
CA ILE A 176 -11.59 9.04 -8.18
C ILE A 176 -12.80 8.97 -7.25
N GLY A 177 -12.76 9.66 -6.11
CA GLY A 177 -13.80 9.56 -5.09
C GLY A 177 -13.71 10.68 -4.07
N LYS A 178 -13.86 10.33 -2.79
CA LYS A 178 -13.80 11.31 -1.70
C LYS A 178 -12.38 11.85 -1.58
N CYS A 179 -12.22 13.17 -1.53
CA CYS A 179 -10.90 13.78 -1.44
C CYS A 179 -10.95 15.09 -0.65
N CYS A 180 -9.85 15.42 0.02
CA CYS A 180 -9.66 16.73 0.64
C CYS A 180 -9.06 17.73 -0.37
N GLU A 181 -9.28 19.01 -0.13
CA GLU A 181 -8.81 20.11 -0.98
C GLU A 181 -7.29 20.03 -1.24
N TRP A 182 -6.50 19.71 -0.22
CA TRP A 182 -5.05 19.58 -0.37
C TRP A 182 -4.67 18.47 -1.36
N CYS A 183 -5.30 17.30 -1.27
CA CYS A 183 -5.03 16.17 -2.17
C CYS A 183 -5.52 16.46 -3.60
N GLU A 184 -6.65 17.17 -3.74
CA GLU A 184 -7.21 17.60 -5.02
C GLU A 184 -6.29 18.61 -5.72
N ASN A 185 -5.72 19.55 -4.98
CA ASN A 185 -4.77 20.54 -5.49
C ASN A 185 -3.45 19.94 -6.01
N LEU A 186 -3.15 18.68 -5.67
CA LEU A 186 -2.01 17.94 -6.22
C LEU A 186 -2.34 17.20 -7.53
N ALA A 187 -3.59 17.20 -7.99
CA ALA A 187 -3.96 16.57 -9.26
C ALA A 187 -3.28 17.27 -10.45
N GLY A 188 -2.82 16.48 -11.41
CA GLY A 188 -2.08 16.99 -12.55
C GLY A 188 -1.11 15.97 -13.13
N THR A 189 -0.44 16.36 -14.22
CA THR A 189 0.60 15.56 -14.86
C THR A 189 1.96 16.21 -14.64
N TYR A 190 2.93 15.39 -14.25
CA TYR A 190 4.26 15.83 -13.84
C TYR A 190 5.34 15.06 -14.60
N ASP A 191 6.33 15.78 -15.13
CA ASP A 191 7.54 15.15 -15.67
C ASP A 191 8.48 14.77 -14.52
N TYR A 192 9.02 13.55 -14.54
CA TYR A 192 9.99 13.11 -13.54
C TYR A 192 11.36 13.78 -13.76
N PRO A 193 12.10 14.22 -12.71
CA PRO A 193 11.84 13.99 -11.29
C PRO A 193 10.75 14.87 -10.68
N VAL A 194 10.00 14.30 -9.74
CA VAL A 194 8.97 15.00 -8.96
C VAL A 194 9.33 15.03 -7.48
N ASP A 195 8.76 15.99 -6.74
CA ASP A 195 8.82 16.00 -5.29
C ASP A 195 8.02 14.82 -4.70
N LYS A 196 8.47 14.27 -3.58
CA LYS A 196 7.80 13.19 -2.85
C LYS A 196 6.37 13.54 -2.45
N ILE A 197 6.05 14.83 -2.28
CA ILE A 197 4.68 15.29 -1.97
C ILE A 197 3.64 14.82 -2.99
N ILE A 198 4.03 14.55 -4.24
CA ILE A 198 3.13 14.04 -5.29
C ILE A 198 2.60 12.63 -4.97
N TYR A 199 3.32 11.85 -4.16
CA TYR A 199 2.92 10.52 -3.70
C TYR A 199 2.22 10.54 -2.34
N ALA A 200 2.21 11.69 -1.65
CA ALA A 200 1.60 11.78 -0.34
C ALA A 200 0.06 11.72 -0.43
N ARG A 201 -0.55 11.10 0.58
CA ARG A 201 -2.00 10.92 0.70
C ARG A 201 -2.42 11.12 2.14
N HIS A 202 -3.52 11.83 2.33
CA HIS A 202 -4.23 11.85 3.61
C HIS A 202 -5.11 10.60 3.74
N GLU A 203 -5.40 10.26 4.99
CA GLU A 203 -6.39 9.24 5.32
C GLU A 203 -7.75 9.59 4.67
N ASN A 204 -8.49 8.56 4.29
CA ASN A 204 -9.84 8.70 3.72
C ASN A 204 -9.90 9.56 2.43
N CYS A 205 -8.81 9.59 1.65
CA CYS A 205 -8.75 10.21 0.33
C CYS A 205 -8.56 9.18 -0.79
N ASP A 206 -9.41 9.25 -1.80
CA ASP A 206 -9.44 8.39 -2.99
C ASP A 206 -8.70 9.07 -4.14
N CYS A 207 -7.38 9.20 -3.98
CA CYS A 207 -6.46 9.68 -5.03
C CYS A 207 -5.76 8.52 -5.72
N VAL A 208 -5.46 8.70 -7.00
CA VAL A 208 -4.65 7.77 -7.78
C VAL A 208 -3.43 8.52 -8.28
N VAL A 209 -2.25 7.95 -8.04
CA VAL A 209 -1.04 8.27 -8.80
C VAL A 209 -0.88 7.18 -9.85
N GLU A 210 -0.76 7.57 -11.10
CA GLU A 210 -0.60 6.68 -12.24
C GLU A 210 0.76 6.89 -12.90
N TYR A 211 1.38 5.77 -13.29
CA TYR A 211 2.57 5.77 -14.12
C TYR A 211 2.41 4.83 -15.32
N HIS A 212 2.32 5.41 -16.53
CA HIS A 212 2.41 4.63 -17.76
C HIS A 212 3.77 4.84 -18.44
N PRO A 213 4.57 3.78 -18.67
CA PRO A 213 5.88 3.92 -19.31
C PRO A 213 5.85 4.42 -20.76
N LYS A 214 4.71 4.35 -21.45
CA LYS A 214 4.53 4.89 -22.82
C LYS A 214 4.62 6.42 -22.85
N ASP A 215 4.23 7.09 -21.77
CA ASP A 215 4.17 8.55 -21.71
C ASP A 215 5.56 9.18 -21.63
N GLY A 216 6.58 8.36 -21.36
CA GLY A 216 7.98 8.75 -21.20
C GLY A 216 8.93 8.23 -22.28
N ARG A 217 8.39 7.80 -23.43
CA ARG A 217 9.12 7.09 -24.50
C ARG A 217 10.01 7.99 -25.37
N GLY A 218 10.62 9.02 -24.77
CA GLY A 218 11.76 9.66 -25.39
C GLY A 218 12.90 8.65 -25.45
N ILE A 219 13.28 8.19 -26.64
CA ILE A 219 14.40 7.25 -26.79
C ILE A 219 15.66 8.07 -26.99
N GLN A 220 16.62 7.96 -26.07
CA GLN A 220 17.92 8.58 -26.26
C GLN A 220 18.80 7.69 -27.16
N ASN A 221 19.34 8.27 -28.23
CA ASN A 221 20.37 7.64 -29.03
C ASN A 221 21.65 7.47 -28.19
N ALA A 222 22.13 6.22 -28.06
CA ALA A 222 23.26 5.89 -27.17
C ALA A 222 24.57 6.58 -27.54
N TYR A 223 24.77 6.88 -28.84
CA TYR A 223 25.97 7.50 -29.38
C TYR A 223 25.87 9.02 -29.40
N THR A 224 24.79 9.57 -29.96
CA THR A 224 24.63 11.03 -30.13
C THR A 224 24.08 11.72 -28.89
N LYS A 225 23.59 10.96 -27.91
CA LYS A 225 22.85 11.43 -26.73
C LYS A 225 21.63 12.30 -27.05
N ARG A 226 21.19 12.33 -28.32
CA ARG A 226 19.99 13.04 -28.77
C ARG A 226 18.74 12.21 -28.46
N TRP A 227 17.67 12.89 -28.12
CA TRP A 227 16.38 12.30 -27.81
C TRP A 227 15.47 12.32 -29.05
N ARG A 228 14.74 11.23 -29.29
CA ARG A 228 13.64 11.14 -30.26
C ARG A 228 12.34 10.82 -29.53
#